data_AF-A0A2T2UEP1-F1
#
_entry.id   AF-A0A2T2UEP1-F1
#
_cell.length_a   1.000
_cell.length_b   1.000
_cell.length_c   1.000
_cell.angle_alpha   90.00
_cell.angle_beta   90.00
_cell.angle_gamma   90.00
#
_symmetry.space_group_name_H-M   'P 1'
#
loop_
_entity.id
_entity.type
_entity.pdbx_description
1 polymer ?
#
loop_
_entity_poly.entity_id
_entity_poly.type
_entity_poly.pdbx_seq_one_letter_code
_entity_poly.pdbx_strand_id
1 'polypeptide(L)' 'MRRFTDRDGVEWTVALSAGSYGSITLMFSAQGDTRVYWIALEAATAAEGQTMLAELSDDELRSRLAVAEPWV' A
#
# COMPACT_ATOMS: atom_id res chain seq x y z
N MET A 1 -7.16 2.64 -5.56
CA MET A 1 -7.33 2.42 -4.10
C MET A 1 -8.12 1.14 -3.87
N ARG A 2 -7.72 0.33 -2.88
CA ARG A 2 -8.30 -0.98 -2.59
C ARG A 2 -8.31 -1.25 -1.09
N ARG A 3 -9.23 -2.08 -0.61
CA ARG A 3 -9.32 -2.51 0.79
C ARG A 3 -8.96 -3.99 0.91
N PHE A 4 -8.38 -4.35 2.05
CA PHE A 4 -8.11 -5.74 2.44
C PHE A 4 -8.08 -5.83 3.97
N THR A 5 -8.20 -7.04 4.51
CA THR A 5 -8.09 -7.28 5.95
C THR A 5 -6.75 -7.96 6.26
N ASP A 6 -6.08 -7.53 7.33
CA ASP A 6 -4.88 -8.20 7.80
C ASP A 6 -5.19 -9.51 8.56
N ARG A 7 -4.15 -10.16 9.11
CA ARG A 7 -4.33 -11.42 9.87
C ARG A 7 -4.98 -11.21 11.24
N ASP A 8 -4.95 -9.99 11.76
CA ASP A 8 -5.49 -9.60 13.07
C ASP A 8 -6.93 -9.08 12.96
N GLY A 9 -7.49 -9.04 11.73
CA GLY A 9 -8.85 -8.59 11.47
C GLY A 9 -8.98 -7.08 11.26
N VAL A 10 -7.87 -6.35 11.15
CA VAL A 10 -7.87 -4.90 10.89
C VAL A 10 -8.13 -4.68 9.40
N GLU A 11 -9.10 -3.81 9.08
CA GLU A 11 -9.32 -3.36 7.71
C GLU A 11 -8.26 -2.30 7.34
N TRP A 12 -7.60 -2.52 6.21
CA TRP A 12 -6.60 -1.62 5.65
C TRP A 12 -7.08 -1.10 4.30
N THR A 13 -6.84 0.18 4.06
CA THR A 13 -6.96 0.78 2.72
C THR A 13 -5.56 0.98 2.16
N VAL A 14 -5.33 0.49 0.95
CA VAL A 14 -4.09 0.71 0.19
C VAL A 14 -4.37 1.61 -1.02
N ALA A 15 -3.51 2.61 -1.20
CA ALA A 15 -3.55 3.53 -2.32
C ALA A 15 -2.14 3.77 -2.87
N LEU A 16 -2.07 4.20 -4.12
CA LEU A 16 -0.82 4.69 -4.67
C LEU A 16 -0.62 6.13 -4.23
N SER A 17 0.60 6.43 -3.82
CA SER A 17 1.05 7.79 -3.56
C SER A 17 2.27 8.06 -4.42
N ALA A 18 2.21 9.18 -5.15
CA ALA A 18 3.37 9.68 -5.89
C ALA A 18 4.28 10.39 -4.88
N GLY A 19 5.41 9.77 -4.56
CA GLY A 19 6.47 10.37 -3.78
C GLY A 19 7.23 11.44 -4.58
N SER A 20 8.16 12.12 -3.91
CA SER A 20 9.05 13.08 -4.56
C SER A 20 9.93 12.38 -5.63
N TYR A 21 10.35 13.11 -6.66
CA TYR A 21 11.22 12.61 -7.74
C TYR A 21 10.65 11.47 -8.60
N GLY A 22 9.32 11.31 -8.63
CA GLY A 22 8.67 10.31 -9.49
C GLY A 22 8.67 8.90 -8.92
N SER A 23 9.11 8.70 -7.67
CA SER A 23 8.96 7.42 -6.98
C SER A 23 7.48 7.13 -6.73
N ILE A 24 7.04 5.91 -7.01
CA ILE A 24 5.67 5.46 -6.71
C ILE A 24 5.73 4.61 -5.44
N THR A 25 4.81 4.88 -4.53
CA THR A 25 4.74 4.19 -3.24
C THR A 25 3.33 3.65 -3.02
N LEU A 26 3.24 2.55 -2.28
CA LEU A 26 1.98 2.09 -1.71
C LEU A 26 1.85 2.68 -0.31
N MET A 27 0.76 3.40 -0.09
CA MET A 27 0.35 3.91 1.20
C MET A 27 -0.75 3.02 1.76
N PHE A 28 -0.51 2.47 2.95
CA PHE A 28 -1.44 1.67 3.73
C PHE A 28 -1.96 2.50 4.89
N SER A 29 -3.27 2.62 5.02
CA SER A 29 -3.92 3.29 6.16
C SER A 29 -4.86 2.32 6.85
N ALA A 30 -4.67 2.13 8.16
CA ALA A 30 -5.58 1.33 8.97
C ALA A 30 -6.92 2.08 9.14
N GLN A 31 -8.04 1.37 8.97
CA GLN A 31 -9.36 1.95 9.16
C GLN A 31 -9.60 2.24 10.64
N GLY A 32 -10.02 3.46 10.95
CA GLY A 32 -10.32 3.88 12.33
C GLY A 32 -9.09 4.13 13.20
N ASP A 33 -7.90 4.20 12.58
CA ASP A 33 -6.62 4.44 13.25
C ASP A 33 -5.82 5.52 12.51
N THR A 34 -4.81 6.09 13.15
CA THR A 34 -3.86 7.05 12.56
C THR A 34 -2.60 6.37 12.01
N ARG A 35 -2.49 5.05 12.14
CA ARG A 35 -1.38 4.27 11.58
C ARG A 35 -1.37 4.32 10.05
N VAL A 36 -0.28 4.86 9.51
CA VAL A 36 -0.01 4.86 8.07
C VAL A 36 1.36 4.23 7.82
N TYR A 37 1.41 3.30 6.87
CA TYR A 37 2.63 2.61 6.45
C TYR A 37 2.87 2.80 4.96
N TRP A 38 4.14 2.85 4.57
CA TRP A 38 4.56 3.12 3.20
C TRP A 38 5.60 2.11 2.77
N ILE A 39 5.55 1.74 1.48
CA ILE A 39 6.57 0.92 0.85
C ILE A 39 6.75 1.39 -0.59
N ALA A 40 8.00 1.35 -1.06
CA ALA A 40 8.31 1.62 -2.45
C ALA A 40 7.62 0.59 -3.36
N LEU A 41 7.05 1.06 -4.46
CA LEU A 41 6.56 0.23 -5.54
C LEU A 41 7.43 0.49 -6.76
N GLU A 42 8.09 -0.56 -7.25
CA GLU A 42 8.85 -0.50 -8.50
C GLU A 42 7.89 -0.45 -9.69
N ALA A 43 7.35 0.74 -9.94
CA ALA A 43 6.54 1.08 -11.11
C ALA A 43 7.17 2.29 -11.80
N ALA A 44 7.26 2.27 -13.13
CA ALA A 44 7.78 3.38 -13.92
C ALA A 44 6.74 4.49 -14.10
N THR A 45 5.45 4.19 -13.98
CA THR A 45 4.37 5.17 -14.12
C THR A 45 3.22 4.93 -13.14
N ALA A 46 2.46 5.98 -12.81
CA ALA A 46 1.29 5.86 -11.94
C ALA A 46 0.24 4.89 -12.51
N ALA A 47 0.11 4.83 -13.83
CA ALA A 47 -0.78 3.90 -14.51
C ALA A 47 -0.35 2.45 -14.30
N GLU A 48 0.95 2.15 -14.49
CA GLU A 48 1.52 0.84 -14.20
C GLU A 48 1.34 0.45 -12.74
N GLY A 49 1.64 1.34 -11.80
CA GLY A 49 1.43 1.10 -10.38
C GLY A 49 -0.04 0.78 -10.06
N GLN A 50 -0.99 1.40 -10.78
CA GLN A 50 -2.42 1.16 -10.58
C GLN A 50 -2.86 -0.20 -11.10
N THR A 51 -2.29 -0.65 -12.22
CA THR A 51 -2.46 -2.02 -12.71
C THR A 51 -1.87 -3.01 -11.71
N MET A 52 -0.62 -2.81 -11.27
CA MET A 52 0.03 -3.68 -10.28
C MET A 52 -0.82 -3.79 -9.01
N LEU A 53 -1.27 -2.65 -8.45
CA LEU A 53 -2.12 -2.64 -7.25
C LEU A 53 -3.45 -3.40 -7.44
N ALA A 54 -4.02 -3.35 -8.64
CA ALA A 54 -5.25 -4.08 -8.95
C ALA A 54 -5.02 -5.60 -9.06
N GLU A 55 -3.81 -6.03 -9.44
CA GLU A 55 -3.45 -7.44 -9.63
C GLU A 55 -2.94 -8.13 -8.36
N LEU A 56 -2.46 -7.39 -7.36
CA LEU A 56 -2.00 -7.98 -6.09
C LEU A 56 -3.09 -8.84 -5.44
N SER A 57 -2.75 -9.96 -4.82
CA SER A 57 -3.66 -10.65 -3.91
C SER A 57 -3.69 -10.00 -2.52
N ASP A 58 -4.68 -10.34 -1.69
CA ASP A 58 -4.71 -9.90 -0.29
C ASP A 58 -3.51 -10.47 0.51
N ASP A 59 -3.05 -11.69 0.19
CA ASP A 59 -1.86 -12.29 0.80
C ASP A 59 -0.59 -11.49 0.48
N GLU A 60 -0.48 -11.00 -0.75
CA GLU A 60 0.60 -10.16 -1.22
C GLU A 60 0.57 -8.74 -0.62
N LEU A 61 -0.62 -8.18 -0.41
CA LEU A 61 -0.79 -6.92 0.31
C LEU A 61 -0.40 -7.07 1.78
N ARG A 62 -0.81 -8.16 2.44
CA ARG A 62 -0.41 -8.49 3.81
C ARG A 62 1.10 -8.67 3.95
N SER A 63 1.73 -9.34 2.99
CA SER A 63 3.19 -9.55 2.97
C SER A 63 3.95 -8.23 2.82
N ARG A 64 3.46 -7.31 1.98
CA ARG A 64 4.04 -5.97 1.81
C ARG A 64 3.84 -5.09 3.05
N LEU A 65 2.67 -5.13 3.66
CA LEU A 65 2.39 -4.39 4.90
C LEU A 65 3.34 -4.82 6.04
N ALA A 66 3.67 -6.11 6.14
CA ALA A 66 4.56 -6.63 7.17
C ALA A 66 6.00 -6.10 7.09
N VAL A 67 6.43 -5.62 5.92
CA VAL A 67 7.76 -5.03 5.69
C VAL A 67 7.69 -3.53 5.38
N ALA A 68 6.51 -2.93 5.41
CA ALA A 68 6.31 -1.51 5.17
C ALA A 68 6.81 -0.68 6.35
N GLU A 69 7.27 0.53 6.08
CA GLU A 69 7.78 1.44 7.10
C GLU A 69 6.66 2.36 7.61
N PRO A 70 6.56 2.60 8.93
CA PRO A 70 5.59 3.54 9.47
C PRO A 70 5.94 4.97 9.02
N TRP A 71 4.92 5.76 8.71
CA TRP A 71 5.08 7.20 8.48
C TRP A 71 5.36 7.89 9.82
N VAL A 72 6.61 8.33 10.02
CA VAL A 72 7.08 9.09 11.20
C VAL A 72 7.17 10.58 10.92
#